data_AF-A0A1X0A582-F1
#
_entry.id   AF-A0A1X0A582-F1
#
_cell.length_a   1.000
_cell.length_b   1.000
_cell.length_c   1.000
_cell.angle_alpha   90.00
_cell.angle_beta   90.00
_cell.angle_gamma   90.00
#
_symmetry.space_group_name_H-M   'P 1'
#
loop_
_entity.id
_entity.type
_entity.pdbx_description
1 polymer ?
#
loop_
_entity_poly.entity_id
_entity_poly.type
_entity_poly.pdbx_seq_one_letter_code
_entity_poly.pdbx_strand_id
1 'polypeptide(L)'
;MSAPLSPPITYRQALEQASAQLAELKTPKPTAEQAVIATAAAADTVIAARDRASAHAKQAIHQLWAAVNPYDETAVAEFAAQAARIMAAAQEAAAKAAAVGQAHQLAAVGVKVPATQSVPLDVRAPAAVIKNGLLVLRQHAVSVDYAEDSAKVSTADMTTLGVFKRPAAVYRYAKSKGATDVQAAALAGQRIDALIDDNLMLAQRLAQQQVLVSAAEPVDLDGSPQAKTKIIGYRRVIHPELSRGGTCGMCIAASDRIYYVAELMPIHAHCKCTIAAITEDYDPADDLNAVDLNQLYKDAGGTSSAHLKRTRYKVDQHGELGSVMVPKSKYKPRTTKSKVRVGGTALQSDQPAQAEVAKHQLRVMEENLARLRSNGEPESSSKIAYHEKLIAKLRKQAEEPEPSAGGGGGEPPRNIPPVAGSPDDRYPDMDNGDPAPLRPSDVQPLIDDDLAYMLDGDGHGGGGHRAGTGIPGKSELPAGWDETKLLEAVEAILWGQDLQRNITPENLGVVFRGLHDGVILAVPVHDYGRYWEVATAYPLSGDGVHRNDATGRPVPVPLNPADLTRKLDS
;
A
#
# COMPACT_ATOMS: atom_id res chain seq x y z
N MET A 1 -18.28 48.51 33.22
CA MET A 1 -16.83 48.27 33.12
C MET A 1 -16.39 47.61 34.42
N SER A 2 -15.98 46.35 34.36
CA SER A 2 -15.61 45.57 35.55
C SER A 2 -14.08 45.57 35.69
N ALA A 3 -13.58 45.87 36.87
CA ALA A 3 -12.14 45.89 37.13
C ALA A 3 -11.54 44.46 37.09
N PRO A 4 -10.26 44.30 36.70
CA PRO A 4 -9.59 43.00 36.75
C PRO A 4 -9.44 42.51 38.20
N LEU A 5 -9.77 41.24 38.44
CA LEU A 5 -9.98 40.64 39.76
C LEU A 5 -8.71 40.08 40.45
N SER A 6 -7.52 40.39 39.94
CA SER A 6 -6.25 39.88 40.49
C SER A 6 -5.32 41.03 40.91
N PRO A 7 -4.75 41.02 42.13
CA PRO A 7 -3.72 41.97 42.51
C PRO A 7 -2.45 41.77 41.64
N PRO A 8 -1.69 42.83 41.35
CA PRO A 8 -0.46 42.72 40.58
C PRO A 8 0.55 41.82 41.30
N ILE A 9 1.18 40.90 40.56
CA ILE A 9 2.21 40.00 41.10
C ILE A 9 3.38 40.80 41.67
N THR A 10 3.88 40.38 42.82
CA THR A 10 5.05 41.01 43.44
C THR A 10 6.31 40.69 42.63
N TYR A 11 7.33 41.56 42.71
CA TYR A 11 8.63 41.33 42.06
C TYR A 11 9.26 39.97 42.43
N ARG A 12 9.02 39.49 43.67
CA ARG A 12 9.46 38.17 44.12
C ARG A 12 8.74 37.04 43.37
N GLN A 13 7.41 37.13 43.21
CA GLN A 13 6.62 36.15 42.46
C GLN A 13 6.98 36.16 40.97
N ALA A 14 7.24 37.33 40.39
CA ALA A 14 7.73 37.46 39.02
C ALA A 14 9.13 36.81 38.85
N LEU A 15 10.04 36.97 39.82
CA LEU A 15 11.32 36.28 39.83
C LEU A 15 11.18 34.77 40.02
N GLU A 16 10.28 34.31 40.90
CA GLU A 16 10.01 32.88 41.11
C GLU A 16 9.43 32.25 39.83
N GLN A 17 8.46 32.89 39.18
CA GLN A 17 7.92 32.47 37.88
C GLN A 17 9.00 32.45 36.79
N ALA A 18 9.80 33.51 36.66
CA ALA A 18 10.91 33.57 35.71
C ALA A 18 11.96 32.49 36.00
N SER A 19 12.24 32.17 37.27
CA SER A 19 13.19 31.13 37.67
C SER A 19 12.65 29.72 37.38
N ALA A 20 11.34 29.50 37.54
CA ALA A 20 10.67 28.25 37.18
C ALA A 20 10.69 28.05 35.66
N GLN A 21 10.39 29.09 34.87
CA GLN A 21 10.53 29.06 33.41
C GLN A 21 11.98 28.81 32.99
N LEU A 22 12.98 29.43 33.65
CA LEU A 22 14.40 29.16 33.42
C LEU A 22 14.84 27.75 33.83
N ALA A 23 14.16 27.13 34.80
CA ALA A 23 14.38 25.74 35.18
C ALA A 23 13.76 24.78 34.15
N GLU A 24 12.53 25.03 33.69
CA GLU A 24 11.92 24.27 32.60
C GLU A 24 12.74 24.36 31.30
N LEU A 25 13.27 25.54 30.97
CA LEU A 25 14.19 25.76 29.85
C LEU A 25 15.56 25.08 29.99
N LYS A 26 15.91 24.61 31.20
CA LYS A 26 17.16 23.87 31.51
C LYS A 26 16.93 22.37 31.67
N THR A 27 15.70 21.89 31.61
CA THR A 27 15.43 20.44 31.54
C THR A 27 16.09 19.90 30.28
N PRO A 28 16.95 18.87 30.35
CA PRO A 28 17.54 18.30 29.14
C PRO A 28 16.45 17.79 28.21
N LYS A 29 16.63 17.96 26.88
CA LYS A 29 15.74 17.31 25.90
C LYS A 29 15.71 15.81 26.20
N PRO A 30 14.53 15.16 26.24
CA PRO A 30 14.42 13.73 26.46
C PRO A 30 15.20 12.96 25.38
N THR A 31 15.80 11.84 25.75
CA THR A 31 16.59 11.03 24.81
C THR A 31 15.68 10.27 23.85
N ALA A 32 16.19 9.90 22.67
CA ALA A 32 15.46 9.06 21.71
C ALA A 32 14.95 7.75 22.37
N GLU A 33 15.76 7.15 23.25
CA GLU A 33 15.40 5.97 24.06
C GLU A 33 14.18 6.24 24.96
N GLN A 34 14.11 7.40 25.63
CA GLN A 34 12.97 7.78 26.47
C GLN A 34 11.68 7.97 25.63
N ALA A 35 11.80 8.56 24.43
CA ALA A 35 10.70 8.71 23.49
C ALA A 35 10.20 7.35 22.97
N VAL A 36 11.10 6.41 22.68
CA VAL A 36 10.76 5.03 22.27
C VAL A 36 10.06 4.27 23.40
N ILE A 37 10.56 4.32 24.63
CA ILE A 37 9.95 3.67 25.80
C ILE A 37 8.54 4.24 26.07
N ALA A 38 8.38 5.56 26.02
CA ALA A 38 7.07 6.19 26.17
C ALA A 38 6.11 5.80 25.04
N THR A 39 6.62 5.67 23.81
CA THR A 39 5.83 5.23 22.64
C THR A 39 5.33 3.80 22.80
N ALA A 40 6.17 2.87 23.25
CA ALA A 40 5.78 1.49 23.51
C ALA A 40 4.74 1.38 24.65
N ALA A 41 4.99 2.04 25.79
CA ALA A 41 4.08 2.00 26.94
C ALA A 41 2.71 2.63 26.64
N ALA A 42 2.68 3.72 25.86
CA ALA A 42 1.45 4.30 25.34
C ALA A 42 0.73 3.32 24.41
N ALA A 43 1.44 2.65 23.50
CA ALA A 43 0.84 1.70 22.57
C ALA A 43 0.20 0.50 23.26
N ASP A 44 0.87 -0.11 24.24
CA ASP A 44 0.31 -1.18 25.10
C ASP A 44 -1.01 -0.73 25.73
N THR A 45 -1.02 0.48 26.29
CA THR A 45 -2.19 1.04 26.98
C THR A 45 -3.37 1.23 26.03
N VAL A 46 -3.10 1.82 24.85
CA VAL A 46 -4.10 2.09 23.81
C VAL A 46 -4.66 0.79 23.22
N ILE A 47 -3.78 -0.16 22.89
CA ILE A 47 -4.17 -1.44 22.28
C ILE A 47 -4.93 -2.30 23.28
N ALA A 48 -4.52 -2.36 24.55
CA ALA A 48 -5.24 -3.08 25.59
C ALA A 48 -6.61 -2.45 25.90
N ALA A 49 -6.72 -1.12 25.86
CA ALA A 49 -8.01 -0.44 26.01
C ALA A 49 -8.96 -0.73 24.84
N ARG A 50 -8.48 -0.63 23.60
CA ARG A 50 -9.26 -0.97 22.40
C ARG A 50 -9.68 -2.44 22.37
N ASP A 51 -8.78 -3.36 22.71
CA ASP A 51 -9.07 -4.79 22.70
C ASP A 51 -10.10 -5.17 23.80
N ARG A 52 -10.07 -4.52 24.98
CA ARG A 52 -11.14 -4.66 25.99
C ARG A 52 -12.48 -4.10 25.50
N ALA A 53 -12.48 -2.92 24.87
CA ALA A 53 -13.68 -2.31 24.30
C ALA A 53 -14.28 -3.18 23.18
N SER A 54 -13.44 -3.75 22.32
CA SER A 54 -13.83 -4.71 21.28
C SER A 54 -14.49 -5.96 21.88
N ALA A 55 -13.84 -6.61 22.85
CA ALA A 55 -14.37 -7.82 23.48
C ALA A 55 -15.75 -7.58 24.12
N HIS A 56 -15.91 -6.48 24.85
CA HIS A 56 -17.18 -6.13 25.48
C HIS A 56 -18.27 -5.79 24.45
N ALA A 57 -17.96 -4.94 23.46
CA ALA A 57 -18.90 -4.57 22.40
C ALA A 57 -19.36 -5.78 21.58
N LYS A 58 -18.44 -6.68 21.22
CA LYS A 58 -18.77 -7.95 20.53
C LYS A 58 -19.71 -8.79 21.36
N GLN A 59 -19.39 -9.05 22.63
CA GLN A 59 -20.26 -9.85 23.50
C GLN A 59 -21.69 -9.28 23.57
N ALA A 60 -21.82 -7.98 23.81
CA ALA A 60 -23.14 -7.34 23.94
C ALA A 60 -23.90 -7.29 22.59
N ILE A 61 -23.24 -6.99 21.47
CA ILE A 61 -23.89 -6.88 20.15
C ILE A 61 -24.26 -8.27 19.61
N HIS A 62 -23.46 -9.32 19.85
CA HIS A 62 -23.85 -10.71 19.51
C HIS A 62 -25.05 -11.19 20.32
N GLN A 63 -25.15 -10.81 21.61
CA GLN A 63 -26.33 -11.11 22.44
C GLN A 63 -27.61 -10.47 21.88
N LEU A 64 -27.53 -9.22 21.41
CA LEU A 64 -28.65 -8.58 20.71
C LEU A 64 -28.98 -9.28 19.40
N TRP A 65 -27.96 -9.57 18.57
CA TRP A 65 -28.14 -10.18 17.25
C TRP A 65 -28.80 -11.57 17.30
N ALA A 66 -28.54 -12.34 18.36
CA ALA A 66 -29.11 -13.68 18.53
C ALA A 66 -30.65 -13.73 18.58
N ALA A 67 -31.32 -12.61 18.86
CA ALA A 67 -32.78 -12.50 18.88
C ALA A 67 -33.37 -11.86 17.59
N VAL A 68 -32.55 -11.43 16.63
CA VAL A 68 -32.99 -10.67 15.45
C VAL A 68 -33.42 -11.62 14.34
N ASN A 69 -34.63 -11.40 13.80
CA ASN A 69 -35.03 -11.98 12.51
C ASN A 69 -34.40 -11.17 11.36
N PRO A 70 -33.46 -11.72 10.56
CA PRO A 70 -32.76 -10.96 9.51
C PRO A 70 -33.63 -10.56 8.31
N TYR A 71 -34.88 -11.02 8.26
CA TYR A 71 -35.89 -10.67 7.24
C TYR A 71 -36.91 -9.63 7.74
N ASP A 72 -36.92 -9.30 9.03
CA ASP A 72 -37.76 -8.24 9.59
C ASP A 72 -36.95 -6.94 9.68
N GLU A 73 -37.23 -5.99 8.77
CA GLU A 73 -36.55 -4.69 8.72
C GLU A 73 -36.78 -3.85 9.98
N THR A 74 -37.86 -4.08 10.74
CA THR A 74 -38.10 -3.42 12.03
C THR A 74 -37.14 -3.94 13.08
N ALA A 75 -37.06 -5.26 13.25
CA ALA A 75 -36.12 -5.90 14.17
C ALA A 75 -34.66 -5.57 13.82
N VAL A 76 -34.31 -5.52 12.54
CA VAL A 76 -32.98 -5.11 12.06
C VAL A 76 -32.69 -3.63 12.34
N ALA A 77 -33.67 -2.74 12.23
CA ALA A 77 -33.51 -1.32 12.58
C ALA A 77 -33.35 -1.11 14.10
N GLU A 78 -34.14 -1.81 14.92
CA GLU A 78 -34.04 -1.77 16.38
C GLU A 78 -32.70 -2.33 16.87
N PHE A 79 -32.23 -3.43 16.27
CA PHE A 79 -30.89 -3.97 16.50
C PHE A 79 -29.81 -2.93 16.18
N ALA A 80 -29.85 -2.33 14.99
CA ALA A 80 -28.85 -1.35 14.57
C ALA A 80 -28.80 -0.12 15.49
N ALA A 81 -29.96 0.34 15.97
CA ALA A 81 -30.05 1.44 16.94
C ALA A 81 -29.49 1.07 18.33
N GLN A 82 -29.67 -0.18 18.79
CA GLN A 82 -29.09 -0.67 20.04
C GLN A 82 -27.58 -0.89 19.93
N ALA A 83 -27.13 -1.52 18.84
CA ALA A 83 -25.71 -1.73 18.54
C ALA A 83 -24.95 -0.40 18.45
N ALA A 84 -25.54 0.63 17.82
CA ALA A 84 -24.97 1.97 17.76
C ALA A 84 -24.75 2.60 19.15
N ARG A 85 -25.65 2.39 20.12
CA ARG A 85 -25.47 2.88 21.50
C ARG A 85 -24.33 2.19 22.23
N ILE A 86 -24.21 0.87 22.08
CA ILE A 86 -23.06 0.11 22.62
C ILE A 86 -21.76 0.58 21.96
N MET A 87 -21.80 0.81 20.65
CA MET A 87 -20.64 1.26 19.88
C MET A 87 -20.18 2.66 20.29
N ALA A 88 -21.08 3.59 20.62
CA ALA A 88 -20.74 4.91 21.14
C ALA A 88 -19.85 4.82 22.40
N ALA A 89 -20.27 4.03 23.39
CA ALA A 89 -19.52 3.86 24.64
C ALA A 89 -18.16 3.18 24.44
N ALA A 90 -18.09 2.20 23.54
CA ALA A 90 -16.85 1.51 23.21
C ALA A 90 -15.88 2.39 22.40
N GLN A 91 -16.39 3.21 21.47
CA GLN A 91 -15.61 4.22 20.74
C GLN A 91 -15.02 5.26 21.69
N GLU A 92 -15.83 5.81 22.62
CA GLU A 92 -15.39 6.77 23.63
C GLU A 92 -14.26 6.20 24.52
N ALA A 93 -14.41 4.94 24.98
CA ALA A 93 -13.38 4.27 25.79
C ALA A 93 -12.05 4.08 25.03
N ALA A 94 -12.10 3.69 23.75
CA ALA A 94 -10.92 3.56 22.91
C ALA A 94 -10.29 4.92 22.59
N ALA A 95 -11.11 5.91 22.23
CA ALA A 95 -10.70 7.28 21.92
C ALA A 95 -9.99 7.96 23.09
N LYS A 96 -10.54 7.87 24.30
CA LYS A 96 -9.96 8.44 25.51
C LYS A 96 -8.58 7.85 25.82
N ALA A 97 -8.43 6.53 25.74
CA ALA A 97 -7.13 5.89 25.92
C ALA A 97 -6.12 6.34 24.84
N ALA A 98 -6.57 6.45 23.60
CA ALA A 98 -5.76 6.88 22.46
C ALA A 98 -5.26 8.33 22.58
N ALA A 99 -6.13 9.26 22.97
CA ALA A 99 -5.76 10.65 23.23
C ALA A 99 -4.76 10.79 24.38
N VAL A 100 -4.97 10.06 25.49
CA VAL A 100 -4.05 10.04 26.63
C VAL A 100 -2.69 9.46 26.23
N GLY A 101 -2.67 8.35 25.49
CA GLY A 101 -1.43 7.76 24.95
C GLY A 101 -0.68 8.74 24.04
N GLN A 102 -1.39 9.43 23.15
CA GLN A 102 -0.78 10.41 22.24
C GLN A 102 -0.19 11.62 22.99
N ALA A 103 -0.90 12.13 24.00
CA ALA A 103 -0.41 13.23 24.83
C ALA A 103 0.82 12.83 25.65
N HIS A 104 0.88 11.59 26.15
CA HIS A 104 2.07 11.06 26.83
C HIS A 104 3.28 10.90 25.88
N GLN A 105 3.05 10.42 24.65
CA GLN A 105 4.10 10.36 23.62
C GLN A 105 4.66 11.74 23.28
N LEU A 106 3.77 12.73 23.07
CA LEU A 106 4.16 14.11 22.78
C LEU A 106 4.93 14.74 23.96
N ALA A 107 4.47 14.54 25.20
CA ALA A 107 5.17 15.01 26.38
C ALA A 107 6.59 14.41 26.50
N ALA A 108 6.77 13.16 26.08
CA ALA A 108 8.07 12.48 26.04
C ALA A 108 9.01 12.98 24.91
N VAL A 109 8.55 13.85 24.01
CA VAL A 109 9.39 14.62 23.06
C VAL A 109 9.34 16.13 23.34
N GLY A 110 8.90 16.54 24.54
CA GLY A 110 8.87 17.94 24.98
C GLY A 110 7.63 18.74 24.58
N VAL A 111 6.65 18.12 23.90
CA VAL A 111 5.42 18.77 23.43
C VAL A 111 4.27 18.49 24.43
N LYS A 112 4.00 19.45 25.32
CA LYS A 112 2.88 19.34 26.28
C LYS A 112 1.57 19.74 25.61
N VAL A 113 0.61 18.81 25.51
CA VAL A 113 -0.76 19.09 25.02
C VAL A 113 -1.84 18.39 25.83
N PRO A 114 -3.06 18.96 25.91
CA PRO A 114 -4.19 18.30 26.56
C PRO A 114 -4.65 17.07 25.76
N ALA A 115 -4.97 15.99 26.46
CA ALA A 115 -5.57 14.77 25.88
C ALA A 115 -7.07 14.95 25.55
N THR A 116 -7.44 16.09 24.96
CA THR A 116 -8.81 16.41 24.57
C THR A 116 -9.18 15.66 23.30
N GLN A 117 -10.33 15.00 23.30
CA GLN A 117 -10.88 14.31 22.13
C GLN A 117 -12.37 14.58 22.01
N SER A 118 -12.88 14.53 20.78
CA SER A 118 -14.30 14.60 20.44
C SER A 118 -14.57 13.66 19.28
N VAL A 119 -14.72 12.37 19.56
CA VAL A 119 -15.05 11.34 18.58
C VAL A 119 -16.58 11.25 18.39
N PRO A 120 -17.12 11.47 17.18
CA PRO A 120 -18.55 11.33 16.90
C PRO A 120 -18.95 9.84 16.90
N LEU A 121 -20.26 9.56 16.95
CA LEU A 121 -20.77 8.20 16.73
C LEU A 121 -20.38 7.67 15.34
N ASP A 122 -20.51 8.51 14.31
CA ASP A 122 -20.26 8.15 12.92
C ASP A 122 -18.79 8.42 12.53
N VAL A 123 -17.90 7.53 12.95
CA VAL A 123 -16.43 7.62 12.71
C VAL A 123 -15.99 7.31 11.28
N ARG A 124 -16.91 6.87 10.41
CA ARG A 124 -16.60 6.54 9.01
C ARG A 124 -16.80 7.77 8.13
N ALA A 125 -15.74 8.14 7.41
CA ALA A 125 -15.76 9.19 6.40
C ALA A 125 -14.64 8.94 5.36
N PRO A 126 -14.82 9.37 4.10
CA PRO A 126 -13.79 9.31 3.07
C PRO A 126 -12.69 10.38 3.21
N ALA A 127 -12.94 11.46 3.95
CA ALA A 127 -11.97 12.53 4.21
C ALA A 127 -12.12 13.12 5.62
N ALA A 128 -11.08 13.79 6.10
CA ALA A 128 -11.13 14.70 7.24
C ALA A 128 -10.43 16.02 6.88
N VAL A 129 -10.78 17.10 7.58
CA VAL A 129 -10.11 18.40 7.45
C VAL A 129 -9.97 19.08 8.79
N ILE A 130 -8.99 19.95 8.91
CA ILE A 130 -8.85 20.85 10.05
C ILE A 130 -9.77 22.06 9.82
N LYS A 131 -10.57 22.42 10.82
CA LYS A 131 -11.39 23.63 10.88
C LYS A 131 -11.30 24.19 12.30
N ASN A 132 -10.79 25.41 12.45
CA ASN A 132 -10.68 26.11 13.74
C ASN A 132 -10.00 25.25 14.83
N GLY A 133 -8.82 24.68 14.56
CA GLY A 133 -8.13 23.78 15.50
C GLY A 133 -8.73 22.40 15.72
N LEU A 134 -9.84 22.08 15.05
CA LEU A 134 -10.53 20.80 15.23
C LEU A 134 -10.48 19.96 13.96
N LEU A 135 -10.13 18.69 14.12
CA LEU A 135 -10.20 17.69 13.06
C LEU A 135 -11.65 17.24 12.88
N VAL A 136 -12.24 17.59 11.74
CA VAL A 136 -13.64 17.32 11.39
C VAL A 136 -13.72 16.33 10.23
N LEU A 137 -14.46 15.24 10.43
CA LEU A 137 -14.74 14.26 9.38
C LEU A 137 -15.67 14.86 8.29
N ARG A 138 -15.33 14.67 7.01
CA ARG A 138 -16.17 15.06 5.86
C ARG A 138 -16.87 13.85 5.26
N GLN A 139 -18.10 13.62 5.68
CA GLN A 139 -18.98 12.63 5.06
C GLN A 139 -19.62 13.19 3.79
N HIS A 140 -19.41 12.49 2.68
CA HIS A 140 -20.08 12.72 1.39
C HIS A 140 -20.21 11.37 0.67
N ALA A 141 -21.14 11.25 -0.28
CA ALA A 141 -21.29 10.02 -1.04
C ALA A 141 -20.06 9.75 -1.91
N VAL A 142 -19.65 8.49 -2.03
CA VAL A 142 -18.48 8.07 -2.82
C VAL A 142 -18.84 6.88 -3.71
N SER A 143 -18.22 6.78 -4.89
CA SER A 143 -18.18 5.52 -5.65
C SER A 143 -17.05 4.64 -5.10
N VAL A 144 -17.27 3.34 -5.13
CA VAL A 144 -16.27 2.30 -4.85
C VAL A 144 -16.30 1.35 -6.03
N ASP A 145 -15.22 1.34 -6.79
CA ASP A 145 -15.10 0.49 -7.97
C ASP A 145 -14.56 -0.89 -7.57
N TYR A 146 -15.28 -1.92 -7.98
CA TYR A 146 -14.88 -3.32 -7.90
C TYR A 146 -14.52 -3.81 -9.31
N ALA A 147 -13.79 -4.92 -9.40
CA ALA A 147 -13.29 -5.46 -10.67
C ALA A 147 -14.37 -5.79 -11.74
N GLU A 148 -15.64 -5.83 -11.36
CA GLU A 148 -16.78 -6.15 -12.25
C GLU A 148 -17.94 -5.13 -12.19
N ASP A 149 -17.94 -4.18 -11.23
CA ASP A 149 -19.07 -3.23 -11.02
C ASP A 149 -18.66 -2.04 -10.12
N SER A 150 -19.40 -0.93 -10.18
CA SER A 150 -19.20 0.25 -9.32
C SER A 150 -20.35 0.40 -8.31
N ALA A 151 -20.03 0.57 -7.02
CA ALA A 151 -21.02 0.75 -5.96
C ALA A 151 -20.99 2.16 -5.39
N LYS A 152 -22.13 2.85 -5.41
CA LYS A 152 -22.29 4.14 -4.70
C LYS A 152 -22.60 3.89 -3.23
N VAL A 153 -21.75 4.43 -2.35
CA VAL A 153 -21.93 4.44 -0.90
C VAL A 153 -22.45 5.81 -0.49
N SER A 154 -23.69 5.88 0.01
CA SER A 154 -24.26 7.14 0.48
C SER A 154 -23.73 7.55 1.86
N THR A 155 -24.02 8.78 2.28
CA THR A 155 -23.72 9.22 3.66
C THR A 155 -24.48 8.38 4.69
N ALA A 156 -25.74 8.01 4.42
CA ALA A 156 -26.53 7.15 5.28
C ALA A 156 -25.88 5.76 5.46
N ASP A 157 -25.29 5.20 4.39
CA ASP A 157 -24.61 3.90 4.43
C ASP A 157 -23.33 3.90 5.26
N MET A 158 -22.73 5.08 5.51
CA MET A 158 -21.54 5.24 6.34
C MET A 158 -21.85 5.46 7.83
N THR A 159 -23.08 5.84 8.18
CA THR A 159 -23.48 5.98 9.59
C THR A 159 -23.33 4.67 10.35
N THR A 160 -23.04 4.73 11.64
CA THR A 160 -22.93 3.57 12.52
C THR A 160 -24.25 2.78 12.55
N LEU A 161 -25.40 3.46 12.46
CA LEU A 161 -26.70 2.80 12.28
C LEU A 161 -26.81 2.09 10.92
N GLY A 162 -26.39 2.74 9.83
CA GLY A 162 -26.39 2.15 8.48
C GLY A 162 -25.49 0.92 8.37
N VAL A 163 -24.28 0.96 8.94
CA VAL A 163 -23.37 -0.19 8.88
C VAL A 163 -23.86 -1.37 9.71
N PHE A 164 -24.52 -1.16 10.86
CA PHE A 164 -25.10 -2.25 11.65
C PHE A 164 -26.35 -2.89 11.05
N LYS A 165 -26.90 -2.39 9.92
CA LYS A 165 -27.88 -3.14 9.11
C LYS A 165 -27.23 -4.19 8.20
N ARG A 166 -25.94 -4.05 7.89
CA ARG A 166 -25.21 -4.92 6.95
C ARG A 166 -25.12 -6.41 7.35
N PRO A 167 -25.07 -6.82 8.63
CA PRO A 167 -25.14 -8.24 9.03
C PRO A 167 -26.38 -8.95 8.50
N ALA A 168 -27.55 -8.29 8.49
CA ALA A 168 -28.78 -8.83 7.93
C ALA A 168 -28.72 -8.99 6.40
N ALA A 169 -28.05 -8.08 5.69
CA ALA A 169 -27.81 -8.22 4.25
C ALA A 169 -26.85 -9.38 3.95
N VAL A 170 -25.76 -9.53 4.72
CA VAL A 170 -24.82 -10.66 4.61
C VAL A 170 -25.53 -11.99 4.86
N TYR A 171 -26.38 -12.07 5.90
CA TYR A 171 -27.20 -13.24 6.19
C TYR A 171 -28.11 -13.60 5.01
N ARG A 172 -28.92 -12.64 4.54
CA ARG A 172 -29.87 -12.83 3.42
C ARG A 172 -29.17 -13.25 2.13
N TYR A 173 -28.00 -12.67 1.83
CA TYR A 173 -27.17 -13.05 0.68
C TYR A 173 -26.59 -14.47 0.82
N ALA A 174 -26.09 -14.85 2.00
CA ALA A 174 -25.63 -16.21 2.23
C ALA A 174 -26.76 -17.23 2.05
N LYS A 175 -27.96 -16.94 2.56
CA LYS A 175 -29.15 -17.77 2.36
C LYS A 175 -29.55 -17.89 0.88
N SER A 176 -29.50 -16.80 0.10
CA SER A 176 -29.81 -16.85 -1.34
C SER A 176 -28.77 -17.61 -2.17
N LYS A 177 -27.54 -17.75 -1.67
CA LYS A 177 -26.50 -18.64 -2.22
C LYS A 177 -26.57 -20.08 -1.66
N GLY A 178 -27.64 -20.45 -0.95
CA GLY A 178 -27.88 -21.81 -0.48
C GLY A 178 -27.18 -22.20 0.82
N ALA A 179 -26.62 -21.25 1.56
CA ALA A 179 -26.00 -21.55 2.86
C ALA A 179 -27.04 -22.00 3.90
N THR A 180 -26.62 -22.88 4.81
CA THR A 180 -27.45 -23.26 5.97
C THR A 180 -27.65 -22.08 6.91
N ASP A 181 -28.63 -22.18 7.80
CA ASP A 181 -28.92 -21.14 8.79
C ASP A 181 -27.71 -20.81 9.67
N VAL A 182 -27.04 -21.86 10.16
CA VAL A 182 -25.82 -21.77 10.97
C VAL A 182 -24.68 -21.09 10.20
N GLN A 183 -24.53 -21.38 8.90
CA GLN A 183 -23.51 -20.75 8.06
C GLN A 183 -23.81 -19.26 7.82
N ALA A 184 -25.07 -18.91 7.52
CA ALA A 184 -25.48 -17.52 7.33
C ALA A 184 -25.35 -16.70 8.63
N ALA A 185 -25.73 -17.28 9.78
CA ALA A 185 -25.56 -16.68 11.10
C ALA A 185 -24.07 -16.44 11.43
N ALA A 186 -23.20 -17.42 11.14
CA ALA A 186 -21.75 -17.28 11.36
C ALA A 186 -21.14 -16.16 10.48
N LEU A 187 -21.54 -16.02 9.22
CA LEU A 187 -21.08 -14.95 8.34
C LEU A 187 -21.58 -13.57 8.80
N ALA A 188 -22.84 -13.47 9.26
CA ALA A 188 -23.37 -12.25 9.86
C ALA A 188 -22.61 -11.87 11.15
N GLY A 189 -22.30 -12.85 12.00
CA GLY A 189 -21.49 -12.66 13.20
C GLY A 189 -20.06 -12.16 12.90
N GLN A 190 -19.38 -12.77 11.91
CA GLN A 190 -18.08 -12.28 11.44
C GLN A 190 -18.16 -10.85 10.90
N ARG A 191 -19.28 -10.47 10.26
CA ARG A 191 -19.50 -9.09 9.82
C ARG A 191 -19.67 -8.13 11.00
N ILE A 192 -20.37 -8.53 12.06
CA ILE A 192 -20.49 -7.75 13.31
C ILE A 192 -19.11 -7.51 13.91
N ASP A 193 -18.29 -8.56 14.06
CA ASP A 193 -16.94 -8.45 14.63
C ASP A 193 -16.06 -7.45 13.87
N ALA A 194 -16.06 -7.55 12.53
CA ALA A 194 -15.29 -6.64 11.68
C ALA A 194 -15.78 -5.19 11.75
N LEU A 195 -17.09 -4.95 11.81
CA LEU A 195 -17.66 -3.61 11.93
C LEU A 195 -17.27 -2.93 13.26
N ILE A 196 -17.26 -3.70 14.36
CA ILE A 196 -16.84 -3.23 15.69
C ILE A 196 -15.37 -2.87 15.69
N ASP A 197 -14.50 -3.78 15.21
CA ASP A 197 -13.04 -3.53 15.21
C ASP A 197 -12.65 -2.34 14.32
N ASP A 198 -13.25 -2.23 13.14
CA ASP A 198 -13.08 -1.08 12.25
C ASP A 198 -13.49 0.25 12.92
N ASN A 199 -14.67 0.31 13.57
CA ASN A 199 -15.16 1.51 14.23
C ASN A 199 -14.25 1.92 15.40
N LEU A 200 -13.75 0.95 16.18
CA LEU A 200 -12.82 1.22 17.27
C LEU A 200 -11.44 1.68 16.77
N MET A 201 -10.96 1.15 15.65
CA MET A 201 -9.73 1.64 15.01
C MET A 201 -9.88 3.07 14.49
N LEU A 202 -11.03 3.40 13.87
CA LEU A 202 -11.32 4.77 13.42
C LEU A 202 -11.44 5.75 14.58
N ALA A 203 -12.09 5.36 15.68
CA ALA A 203 -12.20 6.16 16.90
C ALA A 203 -10.84 6.41 17.58
N GLN A 204 -10.05 5.34 17.78
CA GLN A 204 -8.69 5.43 18.31
C GLN A 204 -7.87 6.43 17.50
N ARG A 205 -7.85 6.24 16.18
CA ARG A 205 -7.12 7.08 15.23
C ARG A 205 -7.57 8.54 15.28
N LEU A 206 -8.87 8.81 15.22
CA LEU A 206 -9.39 10.18 15.20
C LEU A 206 -8.98 10.96 16.45
N ALA A 207 -9.01 10.31 17.62
CA ALA A 207 -8.56 10.89 18.87
C ALA A 207 -7.03 11.18 18.88
N GLN A 208 -6.20 10.27 18.37
CA GLN A 208 -4.76 10.51 18.22
C GLN A 208 -4.48 11.70 17.29
N GLN A 209 -5.16 11.78 16.14
CA GLN A 209 -4.99 12.89 15.21
C GLN A 209 -5.55 14.22 15.76
N GLN A 210 -6.62 14.21 16.55
CA GLN A 210 -7.10 15.41 17.24
C GLN A 210 -6.04 15.98 18.19
N VAL A 211 -5.38 15.12 18.98
CA VAL A 211 -4.26 15.55 19.85
C VAL A 211 -3.07 16.08 19.03
N LEU A 212 -2.74 15.47 17.88
CA LEU A 212 -1.71 16.00 16.97
C LEU A 212 -2.10 17.35 16.35
N VAL A 213 -3.36 17.57 15.97
CA VAL A 213 -3.83 18.88 15.47
C VAL A 213 -3.72 19.94 16.57
N SER A 214 -4.16 19.63 17.79
CA SER A 214 -4.01 20.52 18.95
C SER A 214 -2.56 20.82 19.33
N ALA A 215 -1.60 20.00 18.87
CA ALA A 215 -0.17 20.21 19.05
C ALA A 215 0.52 20.89 17.85
N ALA A 216 -0.13 20.91 16.68
CA ALA A 216 0.40 21.45 15.44
C ALA A 216 -0.09 22.88 15.15
N GLU A 217 -1.21 23.33 15.73
CA GLU A 217 -1.62 24.74 15.66
C GLU A 217 -0.81 25.59 16.65
N PRO A 218 -0.10 26.64 16.19
CA PRO A 218 0.50 27.63 17.07
C PRO A 218 -0.59 28.60 17.53
N VAL A 219 -1.15 28.38 18.73
CA VAL A 219 -2.13 29.30 19.32
C VAL A 219 -1.68 29.75 20.71
N ASP A 220 -1.13 30.96 20.75
CA ASP A 220 -1.34 31.87 21.88
C ASP A 220 -1.86 33.20 21.32
N LEU A 221 -3.02 33.63 21.82
CA LEU A 221 -3.67 34.89 21.45
C LEU A 221 -3.06 36.11 22.17
N ASP A 222 -1.96 35.92 22.90
CA ASP A 222 -1.25 36.98 23.65
C ASP A 222 0.15 37.32 23.10
N GLY A 223 0.59 36.66 22.03
CA GLY A 223 1.88 36.93 21.37
C GLY A 223 3.09 36.20 21.97
N SER A 224 2.87 35.24 22.87
CA SER A 224 3.93 34.38 23.42
C SER A 224 4.42 33.33 22.39
N PRO A 225 5.72 33.26 22.06
CA PRO A 225 6.23 32.24 21.14
C PRO A 225 6.65 30.97 21.91
N GLN A 226 5.83 29.91 21.92
CA GLN A 226 6.22 28.69 22.64
C GLN A 226 5.70 27.33 22.15
N ALA A 227 5.96 27.03 20.87
CA ALA A 227 6.29 25.65 20.48
C ALA A 227 7.67 25.66 19.76
N LYS A 228 8.73 25.27 20.47
CA LYS A 228 10.09 25.15 19.89
C LYS A 228 10.24 23.97 18.93
N THR A 229 9.29 23.05 18.95
CA THR A 229 9.35 21.76 18.28
C THR A 229 8.11 21.64 17.41
N LYS A 230 8.27 21.92 16.12
CA LYS A 230 7.20 21.90 15.13
C LYS A 230 6.90 20.46 14.72
N ILE A 231 5.64 20.04 14.84
CA ILE A 231 5.18 18.76 14.30
C ILE A 231 5.03 18.91 12.78
N ILE A 232 5.78 18.11 12.03
CA ILE A 232 5.77 18.12 10.56
C ILE A 232 4.91 17.00 9.95
N GLY A 233 4.60 15.97 10.74
CA GLY A 233 3.78 14.83 10.34
C GLY A 233 3.69 13.77 11.43
N TYR A 234 3.33 12.55 11.03
CA TYR A 234 3.42 11.37 11.89
C TYR A 234 3.82 10.13 11.08
N ARG A 235 4.37 9.13 11.77
CA ARG A 235 4.56 7.76 11.25
C ARG A 235 3.63 6.78 11.92
N ARG A 236 3.42 5.62 11.31
CA ARG A 236 2.80 4.48 11.98
C ARG A 236 3.84 3.75 12.79
N VAL A 237 3.54 3.45 14.05
CA VAL A 237 4.35 2.52 14.85
C VAL A 237 3.66 1.16 14.80
N ILE A 238 4.40 0.13 14.42
CA ILE A 238 3.90 -1.23 14.28
C ILE A 238 4.24 -2.04 15.52
N HIS A 239 3.29 -2.86 15.96
CA HIS A 239 3.42 -3.70 17.15
C HIS A 239 3.25 -5.19 16.81
N PRO A 240 4.23 -5.83 16.13
CA PRO A 240 4.20 -7.26 15.83
C PRO A 240 4.08 -8.14 17.09
N GLU A 241 4.63 -7.70 18.22
CA GLU A 241 4.55 -8.31 19.55
C GLU A 241 3.12 -8.34 20.11
N LEU A 242 2.29 -7.36 19.77
CA LEU A 242 0.88 -7.29 20.16
C LEU A 242 -0.06 -8.04 19.18
N SER A 243 0.50 -8.68 18.15
CA SER A 243 -0.23 -9.47 17.16
C SER A 243 0.10 -10.96 17.26
N ARG A 244 -0.90 -11.80 17.59
CA ARG A 244 -0.78 -13.28 17.49
C ARG A 244 -0.30 -13.75 16.11
N GLY A 245 -0.63 -13.00 15.07
CA GLY A 245 -0.24 -13.28 13.68
C GLY A 245 1.14 -12.74 13.29
N GLY A 246 1.71 -11.82 14.07
CA GLY A 246 2.71 -10.86 13.61
C GLY A 246 2.11 -9.72 12.78
N THR A 247 2.94 -8.78 12.36
CA THR A 247 2.58 -7.66 11.48
C THR A 247 2.71 -8.07 10.01
N CYS A 248 1.85 -7.60 9.10
CA CYS A 248 2.00 -7.89 7.66
C CYS A 248 3.00 -6.94 7.01
N GLY A 249 3.65 -7.36 5.91
CA GLY A 249 4.62 -6.52 5.20
C GLY A 249 4.05 -5.16 4.77
N MET A 250 2.74 -5.08 4.52
CA MET A 250 2.06 -3.85 4.13
C MET A 250 1.96 -2.84 5.27
N CYS A 251 1.95 -3.30 6.52
CA CYS A 251 2.00 -2.40 7.67
C CYS A 251 3.42 -1.85 7.89
N ILE A 252 4.47 -2.60 7.53
CA ILE A 252 5.86 -2.14 7.62
C ILE A 252 6.16 -1.13 6.51
N ALA A 253 5.77 -1.43 5.26
CA ALA A 253 5.81 -0.45 4.17
C ALA A 253 4.90 0.78 4.42
N ALA A 254 3.99 0.71 5.40
CA ALA A 254 3.19 1.85 5.86
C ALA A 254 3.74 2.52 7.13
N SER A 255 4.70 1.96 7.86
CA SER A 255 5.45 2.67 8.92
C SER A 255 6.62 3.48 8.36
N ASP A 256 7.15 3.04 7.22
CA ASP A 256 8.21 3.72 6.47
C ASP A 256 7.77 5.04 5.81
N ARG A 257 6.46 5.33 5.76
CA ARG A 257 5.93 6.57 5.19
C ARG A 257 5.66 7.65 6.24
N ILE A 258 6.00 8.89 5.91
CA ILE A 258 5.54 10.10 6.61
C ILE A 258 4.13 10.44 6.13
N TYR A 259 3.24 10.76 7.06
CA TYR A 259 1.86 11.19 6.79
C TYR A 259 1.60 12.60 7.34
N TYR A 260 0.78 13.38 6.64
CA TYR A 260 0.33 14.69 7.14
C TYR A 260 -0.76 14.52 8.19
N VAL A 261 -0.77 15.38 9.21
CA VAL A 261 -1.70 15.31 10.35
C VAL A 261 -3.18 15.26 9.93
N ALA A 262 -3.55 15.93 8.84
CA ALA A 262 -4.91 15.94 8.28
C ALA A 262 -5.32 14.64 7.54
N GLU A 263 -4.38 13.77 7.17
CA GLU A 263 -4.66 12.61 6.32
C GLU A 263 -5.30 11.44 7.07
N LEU A 264 -6.50 11.08 6.65
CA LEU A 264 -6.73 9.93 5.77
C LEU A 264 -5.91 8.61 5.89
N MET A 265 -5.21 8.24 6.99
CA MET A 265 -4.58 6.90 7.10
C MET A 265 -5.51 5.76 6.63
N PRO A 266 -5.11 4.99 5.59
CA PRO A 266 -5.87 3.82 5.19
C PRO A 266 -5.84 2.70 6.23
N ILE A 267 -6.99 2.07 6.45
CA ILE A 267 -7.20 1.02 7.48
C ILE A 267 -7.37 -0.35 6.83
N HIS A 268 -6.83 -1.35 7.53
CA HIS A 268 -7.18 -2.75 7.35
C HIS A 268 -7.56 -3.32 8.72
N ALA A 269 -8.60 -4.14 8.80
CA ALA A 269 -9.09 -4.69 10.05
C ALA A 269 -7.99 -5.42 10.84
N HIS A 270 -8.05 -5.33 12.18
CA HIS A 270 -7.13 -5.96 13.13
C HIS A 270 -5.68 -5.44 13.15
N CYS A 271 -5.38 -4.27 12.57
CA CYS A 271 -4.05 -3.66 12.74
C CYS A 271 -3.74 -3.41 14.22
N LYS A 272 -2.53 -3.77 14.66
CA LYS A 272 -1.99 -3.39 15.97
C LYS A 272 -1.12 -2.14 15.90
N CYS A 273 -1.31 -1.31 14.88
CA CYS A 273 -0.55 -0.08 14.70
C CYS A 273 -1.04 1.05 15.63
N THR A 274 -0.10 1.88 16.07
CA THR A 274 -0.33 3.21 16.64
C THR A 274 0.33 4.27 15.74
N ILE A 275 0.42 5.52 16.18
CA ILE A 275 1.16 6.57 15.48
C ILE A 275 2.14 7.24 16.44
N ALA A 276 3.22 7.80 15.90
CA ALA A 276 4.16 8.66 16.62
C ALA A 276 4.36 9.94 15.81
N ALA A 277 4.43 11.08 16.50
CA ALA A 277 4.66 12.38 15.87
C ALA A 277 6.08 12.46 15.31
N ILE A 278 6.22 13.12 14.16
CA ILE A 278 7.52 13.54 13.62
C ILE A 278 7.66 15.02 13.88
N THR A 279 8.84 15.42 14.33
CA THR A 279 9.20 16.82 14.58
C THR A 279 10.48 17.17 13.82
N GLU A 280 10.78 18.45 13.65
CA GLU A 280 12.04 18.89 13.00
C GLU A 280 13.32 18.37 13.69
N ASP A 281 13.24 17.98 14.98
CA ASP A 281 14.34 17.45 15.79
C ASP A 281 14.32 15.91 15.97
N TYR A 282 13.26 15.22 15.56
CA TYR A 282 13.03 13.80 15.88
C TYR A 282 12.05 13.14 14.91
N ASP A 283 12.56 12.17 14.14
CA ASP A 283 11.78 11.16 13.43
C ASP A 283 12.00 9.77 14.10
N PRO A 284 10.94 9.07 14.55
CA PRO A 284 11.02 7.70 15.06
C PRO A 284 11.62 6.65 14.11
N ALA A 285 11.86 6.97 12.83
CA ALA A 285 12.35 6.04 11.81
C ALA A 285 13.55 6.58 10.99
N ASP A 286 14.31 7.56 11.49
CA ASP A 286 15.56 8.00 10.83
C ASP A 286 16.59 6.86 10.64
N ASP A 287 16.51 5.78 11.43
CA ASP A 287 17.36 4.58 11.34
C ASP A 287 16.80 3.48 10.40
N LEU A 288 15.61 3.65 9.80
CA LEU A 288 14.97 2.64 8.95
C LEU A 288 15.52 2.74 7.51
N ASN A 289 16.50 1.92 7.19
CA ASN A 289 17.23 2.04 5.93
C ASN A 289 16.42 1.49 4.74
N ALA A 290 16.62 2.10 3.56
CA ALA A 290 16.12 1.56 2.29
C ALA A 290 16.58 0.10 2.04
N VAL A 291 17.70 -0.32 2.65
CA VAL A 291 18.19 -1.70 2.66
C VAL A 291 17.20 -2.67 3.33
N ASP A 292 16.62 -2.29 4.47
CA ASP A 292 15.67 -3.12 5.23
C ASP A 292 14.32 -3.21 4.51
N LEU A 293 13.88 -2.11 3.89
CA LEU A 293 12.67 -2.08 3.07
C LEU A 293 12.84 -2.95 1.80
N ASN A 294 14.01 -2.89 1.15
CA ASN A 294 14.35 -3.75 0.02
C ASN A 294 14.42 -5.23 0.41
N GLN A 295 14.96 -5.56 1.59
CA GLN A 295 14.93 -6.92 2.10
C GLN A 295 13.49 -7.39 2.38
N LEU A 296 12.63 -6.52 2.92
CA LEU A 296 11.21 -6.80 3.11
C LEU A 296 10.47 -7.09 1.80
N TYR A 297 10.76 -6.37 0.71
CA TYR A 297 10.15 -6.63 -0.59
C TYR A 297 10.61 -7.96 -1.19
N LYS A 298 11.89 -8.33 -1.01
CA LYS A 298 12.42 -9.66 -1.35
C LYS A 298 11.73 -10.76 -0.52
N ASP A 299 11.58 -10.57 0.79
CA ASP A 299 10.91 -11.49 1.71
C ASP A 299 9.38 -11.57 1.51
N ALA A 300 8.79 -10.59 0.83
CA ALA A 300 7.41 -10.62 0.33
C ALA A 300 7.28 -11.21 -1.09
N GLY A 301 8.40 -11.37 -1.79
CA GLY A 301 8.46 -11.75 -3.20
C GLY A 301 7.74 -10.75 -4.12
N GLY A 302 7.70 -9.46 -3.76
CA GLY A 302 7.00 -8.40 -4.50
C GLY A 302 6.44 -7.28 -3.61
N THR A 303 6.25 -6.10 -4.21
CA THR A 303 5.74 -4.87 -3.57
C THR A 303 4.22 -4.81 -3.47
N SER A 304 3.48 -5.57 -4.29
CA SER A 304 2.03 -5.43 -4.37
C SER A 304 1.31 -5.77 -3.06
N SER A 305 0.13 -5.16 -2.85
CA SER A 305 -0.67 -5.37 -1.65
C SER A 305 -0.94 -6.86 -1.36
N ALA A 306 -1.08 -7.68 -2.41
CA ALA A 306 -1.30 -9.13 -2.26
C ALA A 306 -0.05 -9.89 -1.78
N HIS A 307 1.15 -9.45 -2.12
CA HIS A 307 2.42 -10.01 -1.63
C HIS A 307 2.66 -9.59 -0.17
N LEU A 308 2.62 -8.29 0.08
CA LEU A 308 2.77 -7.69 1.40
C LEU A 308 1.72 -8.17 2.42
N LYS A 309 0.49 -8.47 2.00
CA LYS A 309 -0.56 -9.08 2.85
C LYS A 309 -0.33 -10.56 3.15
N ARG A 310 0.60 -11.27 2.49
CA ARG A 310 0.90 -12.69 2.71
C ARG A 310 2.10 -12.93 3.63
N THR A 311 3.16 -12.15 3.54
CA THR A 311 4.27 -12.25 4.51
C THR A 311 3.85 -11.65 5.86
N ARG A 312 4.25 -12.32 6.94
CA ARG A 312 4.07 -11.88 8.33
C ARG A 312 5.44 -11.77 8.99
N TYR A 313 5.65 -10.74 9.78
CA TYR A 313 6.86 -10.48 10.53
C TYR A 313 6.58 -10.61 12.02
N LYS A 314 7.54 -11.20 12.74
CA LYS A 314 7.58 -11.28 14.20
C LYS A 314 8.85 -10.60 14.69
N VAL A 315 8.88 -10.21 15.96
CA VAL A 315 10.14 -9.98 16.67
C VAL A 315 10.77 -11.34 16.97
N ASP A 316 12.08 -11.45 16.76
CA ASP A 316 12.92 -12.54 17.25
C ASP A 316 14.06 -11.94 18.09
N GLN A 317 14.50 -12.64 19.13
CA GLN A 317 15.65 -12.23 19.92
C GLN A 317 16.92 -12.84 19.31
N HIS A 318 17.69 -12.03 18.59
CA HIS A 318 19.00 -12.42 18.08
C HIS A 318 20.05 -12.20 19.17
N GLY A 319 20.86 -13.22 19.47
CA GLY A 319 21.79 -13.21 20.61
C GLY A 319 22.84 -12.08 20.58
N GLU A 320 23.11 -11.51 19.41
CA GLU A 320 24.10 -10.43 19.21
C GLU A 320 23.50 -9.09 18.77
N LEU A 321 22.26 -9.08 18.24
CA LEU A 321 21.62 -7.87 17.69
C LEU A 321 20.38 -7.42 18.49
N GLY A 322 20.03 -8.15 19.56
CA GLY A 322 18.81 -7.91 20.32
C GLY A 322 17.55 -8.25 19.51
N SER A 323 16.51 -7.44 19.68
CA SER A 323 15.20 -7.67 19.05
C SER A 323 15.22 -7.27 17.57
N VAL A 324 15.17 -8.26 16.68
CA VAL A 324 15.14 -8.07 15.22
C VAL A 324 13.79 -8.49 14.62
N MET A 325 13.33 -7.81 13.57
CA MET A 325 12.15 -8.25 12.82
C MET A 325 12.55 -9.29 11.77
N VAL A 326 11.85 -10.44 11.76
CA VAL A 326 12.08 -11.51 10.77
C VAL A 326 10.76 -12.03 10.20
N PRO A 327 10.75 -12.55 8.95
CA PRO A 327 9.61 -13.28 8.43
C PRO A 327 9.26 -14.48 9.31
N LYS A 328 8.02 -14.54 9.79
CA LYS A 328 7.44 -15.67 10.54
C LYS A 328 7.48 -16.99 9.76
N SER A 329 7.52 -16.90 8.43
CA SER A 329 7.71 -18.03 7.52
C SER A 329 8.20 -17.52 6.17
N LYS A 330 9.05 -18.29 5.47
CA LYS A 330 9.39 -18.04 4.06
C LYS A 330 8.13 -17.81 3.23
N TYR A 331 8.16 -16.79 2.37
CA TYR A 331 7.07 -16.50 1.44
C TYR A 331 6.71 -17.72 0.60
N LYS A 332 5.40 -17.97 0.44
CA LYS A 332 4.86 -19.04 -0.39
C LYS A 332 3.97 -18.42 -1.47
N PRO A 333 4.31 -18.58 -2.77
CA PRO A 333 3.42 -18.22 -3.87
C PRO A 333 2.06 -18.91 -3.74
N ARG A 334 1.00 -18.28 -4.29
CA ARG A 334 -0.32 -18.92 -4.37
C ARG A 334 -0.24 -20.14 -5.28
N THR A 335 -0.58 -21.32 -4.77
CA THR A 335 -0.73 -22.51 -5.61
C THR A 335 -1.88 -22.34 -6.60
N THR A 336 -1.82 -23.00 -7.75
CA THR A 336 -2.81 -22.89 -8.84
C THR A 336 -4.24 -23.24 -8.35
N LYS A 337 -4.37 -24.25 -7.48
CA LYS A 337 -5.65 -24.59 -6.80
C LYS A 337 -6.21 -23.46 -5.92
N SER A 338 -5.37 -22.54 -5.45
CA SER A 338 -5.77 -21.38 -4.66
C SER A 338 -6.08 -20.14 -5.53
N LYS A 339 -5.46 -20.00 -6.72
CA LYS A 339 -5.85 -19.00 -7.73
C LYS A 339 -7.28 -19.28 -8.24
N VAL A 340 -7.58 -20.52 -8.65
CA VAL A 340 -8.90 -20.95 -9.17
C VAL A 340 -10.06 -20.80 -8.17
N ARG A 341 -9.80 -20.85 -6.86
CA ARG A 341 -10.86 -20.79 -5.82
C ARG A 341 -11.39 -19.38 -5.53
N VAL A 342 -10.82 -18.36 -6.18
CA VAL A 342 -11.13 -16.93 -5.97
C VAL A 342 -11.53 -16.26 -7.30
N GLY A 343 -12.21 -16.99 -8.19
CA GLY A 343 -12.82 -16.47 -9.42
C GLY A 343 -11.85 -16.15 -10.57
N GLY A 344 -10.57 -15.91 -10.29
CA GLY A 344 -9.58 -15.59 -11.32
C GLY A 344 -9.28 -16.75 -12.27
N THR A 345 -9.49 -16.53 -13.56
CA THR A 345 -8.83 -17.28 -14.64
C THR A 345 -7.32 -17.21 -14.43
N ALA A 346 -6.64 -18.34 -14.57
CA ALA A 346 -5.20 -18.39 -14.37
C ALA A 346 -4.48 -17.81 -15.59
N LEU A 347 -3.77 -16.69 -15.40
CA LEU A 347 -2.77 -16.21 -16.35
C LEU A 347 -1.73 -17.32 -16.60
N GLN A 348 -1.36 -17.49 -17.87
CA GLN A 348 -0.65 -18.66 -18.38
C GLN A 348 0.89 -18.55 -18.26
N SER A 349 1.40 -17.37 -17.89
CA SER A 349 2.82 -16.99 -17.91
C SER A 349 3.71 -17.59 -16.82
N ASP A 350 3.16 -18.17 -15.75
CA ASP A 350 3.92 -18.82 -14.67
C ASP A 350 4.37 -20.29 -14.99
N GLN A 351 4.29 -20.73 -16.25
CA GLN A 351 4.69 -22.10 -16.62
C GLN A 351 6.13 -22.14 -17.19
N PRO A 352 7.07 -22.89 -16.58
CA PRO A 352 8.22 -23.36 -17.35
C PRO A 352 7.70 -24.19 -18.54
N ALA A 353 8.30 -24.01 -19.72
CA ALA A 353 7.83 -24.61 -20.97
C ALA A 353 7.52 -26.11 -20.78
N GLN A 354 6.31 -26.54 -21.16
CA GLN A 354 5.84 -27.89 -20.82
C GLN A 354 6.77 -28.98 -21.40
N ALA A 355 7.41 -28.72 -22.53
CA ALA A 355 8.41 -29.59 -23.13
C ALA A 355 9.69 -29.73 -22.28
N GLU A 356 10.13 -28.69 -21.57
CA GLU A 356 11.32 -28.75 -20.70
C GLU A 356 11.04 -29.53 -19.42
N VAL A 357 9.87 -29.29 -18.81
CA VAL A 357 9.38 -30.10 -17.68
C VAL A 357 9.21 -31.56 -18.10
N ALA A 358 8.66 -31.82 -19.28
CA ALA A 358 8.53 -33.17 -19.83
C ALA A 358 9.89 -33.85 -20.05
N LYS A 359 10.90 -33.15 -20.60
CA LYS A 359 12.27 -33.65 -20.76
C LYS A 359 12.93 -34.00 -19.42
N HIS A 360 12.79 -33.15 -18.39
CA HIS A 360 13.32 -33.45 -17.07
C HIS A 360 12.62 -34.65 -16.42
N GLN A 361 11.29 -34.72 -16.51
CA GLN A 361 10.51 -35.84 -15.98
C GLN A 361 10.79 -37.15 -16.74
N LEU A 362 11.01 -37.08 -18.06
CA LEU A 362 11.37 -38.23 -18.89
C LEU A 362 12.63 -38.91 -18.36
N ARG A 363 13.73 -38.15 -18.20
CA ARG A 363 15.00 -38.66 -17.67
C ARG A 363 14.81 -39.39 -16.34
N VAL A 364 14.11 -38.75 -15.39
CA VAL A 364 13.87 -39.34 -14.06
C VAL A 364 13.03 -40.62 -14.15
N MET A 365 12.05 -40.70 -15.06
CA MET A 365 11.25 -41.91 -15.24
C MET A 365 12.01 -43.04 -15.95
N GLU A 366 12.89 -42.72 -16.90
CA GLU A 366 13.77 -43.67 -17.57
C GLU A 366 14.81 -44.26 -16.59
N GLU A 367 15.44 -43.42 -15.76
CA GLU A 367 16.32 -43.85 -14.67
C GLU A 367 15.59 -44.73 -13.64
N ASN A 368 14.35 -44.37 -13.27
CA ASN A 368 13.53 -45.18 -12.37
C ASN A 368 13.16 -46.54 -12.98
N LEU A 369 12.83 -46.60 -14.28
CA LEU A 369 12.53 -47.84 -14.99
C LEU A 369 13.78 -48.74 -15.09
N ALA A 370 14.94 -48.16 -15.41
CA ALA A 370 16.21 -48.88 -15.41
C ALA A 370 16.53 -49.47 -14.03
N ARG A 371 16.27 -48.70 -12.95
CA ARG A 371 16.45 -49.17 -11.57
C ARG A 371 15.45 -50.26 -11.15
N LEU A 372 14.20 -50.20 -11.63
CA LEU A 372 13.23 -51.28 -11.39
C LEU A 372 13.68 -52.59 -12.06
N ARG A 373 14.17 -52.50 -13.30
CA ARG A 373 14.74 -53.64 -14.04
C ARG A 373 16.00 -54.20 -13.38
N SER A 374 16.94 -53.36 -12.96
CA SER A 374 18.16 -53.82 -12.25
C SER A 374 17.86 -54.48 -10.91
N ASN A 375 16.76 -54.09 -10.26
CA ASN A 375 16.33 -54.66 -8.98
C ASN A 375 15.48 -55.92 -9.13
N GLY A 376 15.34 -56.47 -10.34
CA GLY A 376 14.65 -57.74 -10.60
C GLY A 376 13.11 -57.65 -10.56
N GLU A 377 12.52 -56.47 -10.70
CA GLU A 377 11.07 -56.35 -10.85
C GLU A 377 10.63 -57.03 -12.16
N PRO A 378 9.63 -57.93 -12.16
CA PRO A 378 9.19 -58.61 -13.39
C PRO A 378 8.67 -57.64 -14.45
N GLU A 379 9.00 -57.88 -15.73
CA GLU A 379 8.51 -57.10 -16.87
C GLU A 379 6.97 -57.08 -16.96
N SER A 380 6.30 -58.13 -16.48
CA SER A 380 4.84 -58.21 -16.36
C SER A 380 4.25 -57.42 -15.17
N SER A 381 5.08 -56.73 -14.38
CA SER A 381 4.61 -55.94 -13.24
C SER A 381 3.84 -54.71 -13.68
N SER A 382 2.80 -54.36 -12.91
CA SER A 382 2.06 -53.10 -13.09
C SER A 382 2.96 -51.87 -12.92
N LYS A 383 4.09 -51.98 -12.19
CA LYS A 383 5.07 -50.91 -12.02
C LYS A 383 5.84 -50.61 -13.30
N ILE A 384 6.35 -51.64 -13.99
CA ILE A 384 7.06 -51.47 -15.26
C ILE A 384 6.09 -50.95 -16.33
N ALA A 385 4.93 -51.59 -16.49
CA ALA A 385 3.91 -51.14 -17.45
C ALA A 385 3.42 -49.69 -17.20
N TYR A 386 3.37 -49.25 -15.93
CA TYR A 386 3.08 -47.85 -15.58
C TYR A 386 4.19 -46.89 -16.03
N HIS A 387 5.45 -47.22 -15.76
CA HIS A 387 6.59 -46.38 -16.14
C HIS A 387 6.73 -46.30 -17.67
N GLU A 388 6.60 -47.41 -18.38
CA GLU A 388 6.66 -47.41 -19.85
C GLU A 388 5.55 -46.56 -20.48
N LYS A 389 4.31 -46.68 -19.97
CA LYS A 389 3.19 -45.87 -20.44
C LYS A 389 3.37 -44.38 -20.14
N LEU A 390 3.99 -44.04 -19.00
CA LEU A 390 4.27 -42.67 -18.62
C LEU A 390 5.44 -42.07 -19.43
N ILE A 391 6.51 -42.84 -19.66
CA ILE A 391 7.63 -42.48 -20.52
C ILE A 391 7.14 -42.23 -21.95
N ALA A 392 6.34 -43.14 -22.52
CA ALA A 392 5.77 -42.96 -23.86
C ALA A 392 4.92 -41.68 -23.99
N LYS A 393 4.16 -41.33 -22.95
CA LYS A 393 3.43 -40.05 -22.90
C LYS A 393 4.38 -38.85 -22.82
N LEU A 394 5.39 -38.91 -21.96
CA LEU A 394 6.36 -37.82 -21.78
C LEU A 394 7.23 -37.58 -23.02
N ARG A 395 7.60 -38.63 -23.77
CA ARG A 395 8.30 -38.49 -25.06
C ARG A 395 7.44 -37.72 -26.06
N LYS A 396 6.17 -38.10 -26.22
CA LYS A 396 5.24 -37.36 -27.09
C LYS A 396 5.12 -35.87 -26.70
N GLN A 397 5.06 -35.56 -25.41
CA GLN A 397 5.00 -34.18 -24.91
C GLN A 397 6.34 -33.42 -25.02
N ALA A 398 7.46 -34.11 -25.26
CA ALA A 398 8.77 -33.50 -25.52
C ALA A 398 9.08 -33.35 -27.02
N GLU A 399 8.28 -33.97 -27.90
CA GLU A 399 8.40 -33.97 -29.37
C GLU A 399 7.39 -33.04 -30.07
N GLU A 400 6.35 -32.56 -29.39
CA GLU A 400 5.43 -31.56 -29.94
C GLU A 400 6.15 -30.20 -30.13
N PRO A 401 6.11 -29.59 -31.34
CA PRO A 401 6.88 -28.38 -31.62
C PRO A 401 6.27 -27.14 -30.95
N GLU A 402 7.08 -26.45 -30.17
CA GLU A 402 6.75 -25.15 -29.55
C GLU A 402 6.40 -24.10 -30.62
N PRO A 403 5.39 -23.23 -30.38
CA PRO A 403 5.14 -22.06 -31.23
C PRO A 403 6.23 -21.00 -31.03
N SER A 404 7.29 -21.06 -31.84
CA SER A 404 8.22 -19.96 -32.13
C SER A 404 8.66 -19.12 -30.91
N ALA A 405 9.24 -19.75 -29.89
CA ALA A 405 9.84 -19.03 -28.76
C ALA A 405 11.12 -18.29 -29.19
N GLY A 406 11.07 -16.96 -29.16
CA GLY A 406 12.26 -16.11 -29.28
C GLY A 406 13.02 -16.02 -27.97
N GLY A 407 14.31 -16.35 -27.99
CA GLY A 407 15.31 -15.86 -27.02
C GLY A 407 15.05 -16.13 -25.53
N GLY A 408 15.40 -17.33 -25.04
CA GLY A 408 15.62 -17.52 -23.61
C GLY A 408 16.88 -16.79 -23.14
N GLY A 409 16.72 -15.75 -22.34
CA GLY A 409 17.77 -15.13 -21.52
C GLY A 409 17.40 -15.24 -20.04
N GLY A 410 18.38 -15.41 -19.16
CA GLY A 410 18.14 -15.17 -17.73
C GLY A 410 17.80 -13.70 -17.50
N GLU A 411 16.96 -13.40 -16.50
CA GLU A 411 16.50 -12.03 -16.17
C GLU A 411 17.70 -11.06 -16.25
N PRO A 412 17.75 -10.14 -17.24
CA PRO A 412 18.90 -9.27 -17.41
C PRO A 412 19.04 -8.37 -16.18
N PRO A 413 20.26 -7.90 -15.87
CA PRO A 413 20.44 -6.97 -14.77
C PRO A 413 19.61 -5.71 -15.06
N ARG A 414 18.59 -5.44 -14.23
CA ARG A 414 17.80 -4.21 -14.32
C ARG A 414 18.74 -3.02 -14.21
N ASN A 415 18.54 -2.02 -15.06
CA ASN A 415 19.17 -0.73 -14.84
C ASN A 415 18.47 -0.12 -13.62
N ILE A 416 19.19 0.01 -12.51
CA ILE A 416 18.67 0.67 -11.31
C ILE A 416 19.07 2.15 -11.43
N PRO A 417 18.21 3.12 -11.06
CA PRO A 417 18.63 4.51 -11.00
C PRO A 417 19.92 4.65 -10.16
N PRO A 418 20.95 5.37 -10.66
CA PRO A 418 22.20 5.54 -9.94
C PRO A 418 21.96 6.17 -8.56
N VAL A 419 22.81 5.80 -7.61
CA VAL A 419 22.71 6.28 -6.22
C VAL A 419 22.83 7.80 -6.20
N ALA A 420 21.90 8.47 -5.50
CA ALA A 420 21.88 9.93 -5.39
C ALA A 420 23.25 10.48 -4.97
N GLY A 421 23.80 11.41 -5.78
CA GLY A 421 25.14 11.98 -5.59
C GLY A 421 26.32 11.15 -6.12
N SER A 422 26.07 10.02 -6.80
CA SER A 422 27.08 9.32 -7.62
C SER A 422 27.58 10.21 -8.76
N PRO A 423 28.81 10.03 -9.29
CA PRO A 423 29.22 10.64 -10.55
C PRO A 423 28.29 10.35 -11.74
N ASP A 424 27.58 9.21 -11.70
CA ASP A 424 26.61 8.78 -12.71
C ASP A 424 25.20 9.36 -12.49
N ASP A 425 24.95 10.05 -11.37
CA ASP A 425 23.67 10.69 -11.01
C ASP A 425 23.48 12.04 -11.71
N ARG A 426 23.71 12.06 -13.03
CA ARG A 426 23.47 13.23 -13.88
C ARG A 426 23.15 12.79 -15.31
N TYR A 427 22.08 13.34 -15.86
CA TYR A 427 21.75 13.21 -17.28
C TYR A 427 22.72 14.00 -18.18
N PRO A 428 22.90 13.61 -19.46
CA PRO A 428 23.52 14.49 -20.44
C PRO A 428 22.74 15.81 -20.54
N ASP A 429 23.42 16.86 -21.01
CA ASP A 429 22.76 18.13 -21.29
C ASP A 429 21.72 17.93 -22.42
N MET A 430 20.64 18.70 -22.36
CA MET A 430 19.48 18.59 -23.25
C MET A 430 19.82 19.01 -24.69
N ASP A 431 18.95 18.66 -25.64
CA ASP A 431 19.11 18.95 -27.07
C ASP A 431 19.29 20.45 -27.40
N ASN A 432 18.90 21.35 -26.49
CA ASN A 432 19.08 22.80 -26.60
C ASN A 432 20.41 23.33 -26.01
N GLY A 433 21.22 22.47 -25.40
CA GLY A 433 22.48 22.80 -24.73
C GLY A 433 22.36 23.19 -23.25
N ASP A 434 21.16 23.22 -22.68
CA ASP A 434 20.95 23.46 -21.25
C ASP A 434 21.12 22.16 -20.44
N PRO A 435 21.61 22.22 -19.19
CA PRO A 435 21.64 21.05 -18.33
C PRO A 435 20.23 20.54 -18.04
N ALA A 436 20.05 19.22 -17.99
CA ALA A 436 18.77 18.62 -17.63
C ALA A 436 18.33 19.08 -16.22
N PRO A 437 17.05 19.46 -16.02
CA PRO A 437 16.55 20.06 -14.77
C PRO A 437 16.38 19.06 -13.61
N LEU A 438 16.67 17.78 -13.86
CA LEU A 438 16.49 16.65 -12.95
C LEU A 438 17.70 15.73 -13.01
N ARG A 439 17.82 14.85 -12.01
CA ARG A 439 18.78 13.74 -11.99
C ARG A 439 18.06 12.40 -12.13
N PRO A 440 18.77 11.32 -12.50
CA PRO A 440 18.21 9.97 -12.50
C PRO A 440 17.60 9.56 -11.15
N SER A 441 18.19 9.96 -10.02
CA SER A 441 17.66 9.66 -8.69
C SER A 441 16.41 10.48 -8.28
N ASP A 442 16.08 11.56 -9.01
CA ASP A 442 14.91 12.40 -8.72
C ASP A 442 13.62 11.85 -9.35
N VAL A 443 13.74 10.87 -10.26
CA VAL A 443 12.63 10.21 -10.96
C VAL A 443 12.09 9.07 -10.10
N GLN A 444 10.78 9.08 -9.84
CA GLN A 444 10.10 7.98 -9.14
C GLN A 444 10.23 6.66 -9.92
N PRO A 445 10.56 5.53 -9.26
CA PRO A 445 10.53 4.22 -9.91
C PRO A 445 9.11 3.85 -10.34
N LEU A 446 9.00 3.31 -11.55
CA LEU A 446 7.73 2.80 -12.09
C LEU A 446 7.17 1.65 -11.24
N ILE A 447 5.87 1.66 -11.03
CA ILE A 447 5.10 0.55 -10.45
C ILE A 447 4.21 -0.13 -11.50
N ASP A 448 3.74 -1.35 -11.19
CA ASP A 448 2.89 -2.16 -12.07
C ASP A 448 1.66 -1.38 -12.60
N ASP A 449 1.09 -0.50 -11.77
CA ASP A 449 -0.09 0.32 -12.11
C ASP A 449 0.25 1.40 -13.18
N ASP A 450 1.48 1.94 -13.20
CA ASP A 450 1.92 2.93 -14.19
C ASP A 450 2.08 2.27 -15.56
N LEU A 451 2.67 1.07 -15.59
CA LEU A 451 2.85 0.27 -16.81
C LEU A 451 1.49 -0.15 -17.38
N ALA A 452 0.56 -0.59 -16.52
CA ALA A 452 -0.81 -0.89 -16.92
C ALA A 452 -1.53 0.35 -17.47
N TYR A 453 -1.36 1.52 -16.86
CA TYR A 453 -1.89 2.78 -17.39
C TYR A 453 -1.28 3.14 -18.75
N MET A 454 0.04 3.01 -18.96
CA MET A 454 0.67 3.26 -20.25
C MET A 454 0.13 2.35 -21.36
N LEU A 455 -0.02 1.05 -21.05
CA LEU A 455 -0.47 0.05 -22.01
C LEU A 455 -1.98 0.11 -22.28
N ASP A 456 -2.82 0.11 -21.25
CA ASP A 456 -4.28 -0.06 -21.38
C ASP A 456 -5.05 1.27 -21.27
N GLY A 457 -4.45 2.30 -20.68
CA GLY A 457 -5.04 3.62 -20.50
C GLY A 457 -6.03 3.72 -19.33
N ASP A 458 -6.49 4.94 -19.06
CA ASP A 458 -7.46 5.25 -18.00
C ASP A 458 -8.91 5.37 -18.53
N GLY A 459 -9.12 5.21 -19.84
CA GLY A 459 -10.40 5.46 -20.50
C GLY A 459 -10.80 6.95 -20.63
N HIS A 460 -9.97 7.89 -20.15
CA HIS A 460 -10.19 9.34 -20.19
C HIS A 460 -9.27 10.05 -21.22
N GLY A 461 -8.44 9.29 -21.93
CA GLY A 461 -7.55 9.76 -23.00
C GLY A 461 -6.07 9.67 -22.65
N GLY A 462 -5.74 9.29 -21.41
CA GLY A 462 -4.38 8.95 -20.97
C GLY A 462 -3.98 7.53 -21.40
N GLY A 463 -2.69 7.32 -21.63
CA GLY A 463 -2.12 6.01 -22.01
C GLY A 463 -2.76 5.36 -23.25
N GLY A 464 -2.88 4.02 -23.20
CA GLY A 464 -3.60 3.20 -24.18
C GLY A 464 -2.75 2.69 -25.34
N HIS A 465 -1.45 2.44 -25.11
CA HIS A 465 -0.46 2.12 -26.15
C HIS A 465 -0.22 0.63 -26.42
N ARG A 466 -0.98 -0.31 -25.83
CA ARG A 466 -0.88 -1.75 -26.15
C ARG A 466 -1.30 -2.01 -27.61
N ALA A 467 -0.74 -3.04 -28.22
CA ALA A 467 -1.19 -3.53 -29.52
C ALA A 467 -2.66 -3.96 -29.49
N GLY A 468 -3.43 -3.53 -30.48
CA GLY A 468 -4.84 -3.87 -30.66
C GLY A 468 -5.82 -3.08 -29.79
N THR A 469 -5.41 -1.98 -29.14
CA THR A 469 -6.36 -1.10 -28.43
C THR A 469 -7.31 -0.39 -29.39
N GLY A 470 -6.87 -0.09 -30.62
CA GLY A 470 -7.67 0.56 -31.65
C GLY A 470 -8.10 2.00 -31.32
N ILE A 471 -7.48 2.64 -30.31
CA ILE A 471 -7.85 3.99 -29.86
C ILE A 471 -7.49 4.99 -30.97
N PRO A 472 -8.45 5.73 -31.58
CA PRO A 472 -8.19 6.60 -32.72
C PRO A 472 -7.12 7.66 -32.44
N GLY A 473 -6.18 7.83 -33.38
CA GLY A 473 -5.11 8.82 -33.30
C GLY A 473 -3.90 8.44 -32.42
N LYS A 474 -4.01 7.42 -31.56
CA LYS A 474 -2.90 6.92 -30.71
C LYS A 474 -1.95 6.01 -31.49
N SER A 475 -0.71 5.92 -31.04
CA SER A 475 0.24 4.89 -31.48
C SER A 475 0.17 3.65 -30.59
N GLU A 476 0.43 2.48 -31.19
CA GLU A 476 0.45 1.18 -30.54
C GLU A 476 1.85 0.57 -30.60
N LEU A 477 2.25 -0.06 -29.49
CA LEU A 477 3.47 -0.85 -29.36
C LEU A 477 3.38 -2.15 -30.18
N PRO A 478 4.52 -2.82 -30.44
CA PRO A 478 4.50 -4.10 -31.15
C PRO A 478 3.74 -5.18 -30.35
N ALA A 479 3.09 -6.10 -31.07
CA ALA A 479 2.17 -7.09 -30.47
C ALA A 479 2.77 -8.08 -29.45
N GLY A 480 4.10 -8.10 -29.29
CA GLY A 480 4.80 -8.90 -28.28
C GLY A 480 5.29 -8.10 -27.06
N TRP A 481 5.02 -6.79 -26.98
CA TRP A 481 5.45 -5.96 -25.86
C TRP A 481 4.42 -6.00 -24.73
N ASP A 482 4.85 -6.54 -23.58
CA ASP A 482 4.10 -6.59 -22.33
C ASP A 482 4.65 -5.56 -21.32
N GLU A 483 4.15 -5.62 -20.08
CA GLU A 483 4.58 -4.74 -18.97
C GLU A 483 6.09 -4.87 -18.72
N THR A 484 6.63 -6.09 -18.80
CA THR A 484 8.06 -6.38 -18.62
C THR A 484 8.87 -5.68 -19.70
N LYS A 485 8.48 -5.84 -20.97
CA LYS A 485 9.22 -5.29 -22.12
C LYS A 485 9.12 -3.77 -22.19
N LEU A 486 7.98 -3.20 -21.82
CA LEU A 486 7.83 -1.75 -21.71
C LEU A 486 8.68 -1.19 -20.56
N LEU A 487 8.69 -1.85 -19.39
CA LEU A 487 9.55 -1.47 -18.28
C LEU A 487 11.02 -1.49 -18.69
N GLU A 488 11.54 -2.61 -19.21
CA GLU A 488 12.92 -2.72 -19.70
C GLU A 488 13.30 -1.57 -20.65
N ALA A 489 12.41 -1.22 -21.58
CA ALA A 489 12.66 -0.15 -22.53
C ALA A 489 12.70 1.24 -21.87
N VAL A 490 11.79 1.53 -20.94
CA VAL A 490 11.77 2.81 -20.22
C VAL A 490 12.94 2.92 -19.25
N GLU A 491 13.27 1.85 -18.49
CA GLU A 491 14.46 1.78 -17.63
C GLU A 491 15.75 1.96 -18.45
N ALA A 492 15.85 1.39 -19.65
CA ALA A 492 16.99 1.58 -20.54
C ALA A 492 17.11 3.03 -21.04
N ILE A 493 16.00 3.71 -21.36
CA ILE A 493 16.02 5.10 -21.81
C ILE A 493 16.37 6.06 -20.65
N LEU A 494 15.76 5.86 -19.48
CA LEU A 494 15.96 6.72 -18.30
C LEU A 494 17.29 6.46 -17.59
N TRP A 495 17.78 5.23 -17.53
CA TRP A 495 18.93 4.89 -16.67
C TRP A 495 20.06 4.15 -17.38
N GLY A 496 19.86 3.70 -18.62
CA GLY A 496 20.92 3.09 -19.42
C GLY A 496 22.09 4.06 -19.68
N GLN A 497 23.29 3.52 -19.88
CA GLN A 497 24.47 4.31 -20.24
C GLN A 497 24.65 4.50 -21.75
N ASP A 498 23.87 3.77 -22.58
CA ASP A 498 23.96 3.87 -24.03
C ASP A 498 23.34 5.17 -24.58
N LEU A 499 24.10 5.84 -25.44
CA LEU A 499 23.91 7.23 -25.84
C LEU A 499 22.82 7.45 -26.92
N GLN A 500 21.99 6.45 -27.23
CA GLN A 500 20.89 6.62 -28.20
C GLN A 500 19.64 7.19 -27.53
N ARG A 501 19.82 8.29 -26.80
CA ARG A 501 18.73 9.09 -26.23
C ARG A 501 18.93 10.59 -26.44
N ASN A 502 17.81 11.29 -26.53
CA ASN A 502 17.72 12.75 -26.57
C ASN A 502 16.78 13.23 -25.46
N ILE A 503 17.00 14.45 -24.97
CA ILE A 503 16.21 15.05 -23.87
C ILE A 503 15.77 16.43 -24.32
N THR A 504 14.46 16.61 -24.51
CA THR A 504 13.90 17.91 -24.91
C THR A 504 13.02 18.50 -23.81
N PRO A 505 13.11 19.81 -23.51
CA PRO A 505 12.17 20.47 -22.61
C PRO A 505 10.74 20.47 -23.18
N GLU A 506 9.75 20.36 -22.30
CA GLU A 506 8.32 20.42 -22.60
C GLU A 506 7.58 21.22 -21.51
N ASN A 507 6.35 21.67 -21.78
CA ASN A 507 5.60 22.59 -20.90
C ASN A 507 5.40 22.10 -19.44
N LEU A 508 5.45 20.78 -19.21
CA LEU A 508 5.25 20.16 -17.90
C LEU A 508 6.51 19.45 -17.36
N GLY A 509 7.65 19.55 -18.05
CA GLY A 509 8.88 18.85 -17.66
C GLY A 509 9.83 18.60 -18.84
N VAL A 510 10.22 17.34 -19.04
CA VAL A 510 11.11 16.93 -20.14
C VAL A 510 10.60 15.67 -20.83
N VAL A 511 10.93 15.49 -22.11
CA VAL A 511 10.68 14.24 -22.84
C VAL A 511 12.01 13.58 -23.17
N PHE A 512 12.20 12.38 -22.65
CA PHE A 512 13.25 11.48 -23.10
C PHE A 512 12.77 10.75 -24.35
N ARG A 513 13.61 10.68 -25.39
CA ARG A 513 13.38 9.80 -26.55
C ARG A 513 14.55 8.87 -26.71
N GLY A 514 14.32 7.60 -27.01
CA GLY A 514 15.39 6.65 -27.24
C GLY A 514 14.97 5.41 -28.03
N LEU A 515 15.95 4.73 -28.61
CA LEU A 515 15.75 3.50 -29.37
C LEU A 515 15.94 2.27 -28.47
N HIS A 516 14.94 1.39 -28.43
CA HIS A 516 15.01 0.09 -27.76
C HIS A 516 14.36 -0.99 -28.65
N ASP A 517 15.05 -2.10 -28.90
CA ASP A 517 14.58 -3.23 -29.73
C ASP A 517 13.87 -2.83 -31.05
N GLY A 518 14.46 -1.88 -31.79
CA GLY A 518 13.94 -1.41 -33.08
C GLY A 518 12.77 -0.42 -32.99
N VAL A 519 12.42 0.04 -31.78
CA VAL A 519 11.34 1.00 -31.51
C VAL A 519 11.88 2.28 -30.89
N ILE A 520 11.55 3.42 -31.49
CA ILE A 520 11.78 4.74 -30.88
C ILE A 520 10.59 5.04 -29.96
N LEU A 521 10.87 5.19 -28.67
CA LEU A 521 9.91 5.60 -27.64
C LEU A 521 10.05 7.08 -27.31
N ALA A 522 8.95 7.69 -26.90
CA ALA A 522 8.91 8.92 -26.12
C ALA A 522 8.44 8.61 -24.69
N VAL A 523 9.16 9.17 -23.72
CA VAL A 523 8.91 9.02 -22.28
C VAL A 523 8.88 10.44 -21.67
N PRO A 524 7.70 11.09 -21.62
CA PRO A 524 7.53 12.35 -20.90
C PRO A 524 7.67 12.14 -19.39
N VAL A 525 8.45 12.99 -18.74
CA VAL A 525 8.68 13.01 -17.30
C VAL A 525 8.30 14.40 -16.79
N HIS A 526 7.29 14.46 -15.93
CA HIS A 526 6.73 15.71 -15.43
C HIS A 526 7.38 16.16 -14.12
N ASP A 527 7.45 17.48 -13.93
CA ASP A 527 7.86 18.12 -12.69
C ASP A 527 6.65 18.35 -11.77
N TYR A 528 6.63 17.65 -10.62
CA TYR A 528 5.64 17.88 -9.56
C TYR A 528 6.22 18.72 -8.39
N GLY A 529 7.37 19.37 -8.59
CA GLY A 529 8.02 20.33 -7.70
C GLY A 529 8.76 19.71 -6.49
N ARG A 530 8.46 18.45 -6.14
CA ARG A 530 9.19 17.68 -5.10
C ARG A 530 9.81 16.38 -5.59
N TYR A 531 9.38 15.90 -6.75
CA TYR A 531 9.86 14.69 -7.41
C TYR A 531 9.47 14.77 -8.89
N TRP A 532 10.15 13.97 -9.70
CA TRP A 532 9.85 13.79 -11.12
C TRP A 532 9.17 12.44 -11.33
N GLU A 533 8.22 12.36 -12.24
CA GLU A 533 7.41 11.15 -12.46
C GLU A 533 7.16 10.94 -13.96
N VAL A 534 7.25 9.69 -14.40
CA VAL A 534 7.01 9.31 -15.80
C VAL A 534 5.51 9.42 -16.08
N ALA A 535 5.12 10.38 -16.91
CA ALA A 535 3.70 10.65 -17.17
C ALA A 535 3.07 9.63 -18.12
N THR A 536 3.86 9.04 -19.02
CA THR A 536 3.49 7.92 -19.91
C THR A 536 4.74 7.41 -20.65
N ALA A 537 4.61 6.34 -21.43
CA ALA A 537 5.57 5.95 -22.46
C ALA A 537 4.82 5.50 -23.71
N TYR A 538 5.24 5.97 -24.89
CA TYR A 538 4.57 5.64 -26.15
C TYR A 538 5.52 5.56 -27.35
N PRO A 539 5.26 4.69 -28.34
CA PRO A 539 6.12 4.57 -29.50
C PRO A 539 5.87 5.71 -30.50
N LEU A 540 6.94 6.21 -31.10
CA LEU A 540 6.91 7.19 -32.19
C LEU A 540 6.94 6.49 -33.55
N SER A 541 7.91 5.60 -33.75
CA SER A 541 8.10 4.78 -34.96
C SER A 541 8.98 3.57 -34.65
N GLY A 542 8.84 2.48 -35.42
CA GLY A 542 9.64 1.27 -35.17
C GLY A 542 9.09 -0.02 -35.78
N ASP A 543 9.83 -1.10 -35.59
CA ASP A 543 9.43 -2.44 -36.01
C ASP A 543 8.18 -2.89 -35.26
N GLY A 544 7.07 -3.09 -35.98
CA GLY A 544 5.78 -3.48 -35.40
C GLY A 544 4.97 -2.34 -34.76
N VAL A 545 5.46 -1.09 -34.80
CA VAL A 545 4.72 0.09 -34.33
C VAL A 545 3.59 0.42 -35.30
N HIS A 546 2.42 0.74 -34.76
CA HIS A 546 1.27 1.22 -35.54
C HIS A 546 0.78 2.56 -35.00
N ARG A 547 0.01 3.30 -35.81
CA ARG A 547 -0.78 4.44 -35.38
C ARG A 547 -2.19 4.28 -35.91
N ASN A 548 -3.16 4.41 -35.02
CA ASN A 548 -4.56 4.25 -35.35
C ASN A 548 -5.08 5.47 -36.11
N ASP A 549 -5.74 5.23 -37.23
CA ASP A 549 -6.43 6.29 -37.97
C ASP A 549 -7.66 6.82 -37.21
N ALA A 550 -8.37 7.79 -37.80
CA ALA A 550 -9.58 8.37 -37.20
C ALA A 550 -10.73 7.36 -36.98
N THR A 551 -10.63 6.14 -37.51
CA THR A 551 -11.58 5.04 -37.35
C THR A 551 -11.06 3.92 -36.45
N GLY A 552 -9.90 4.10 -35.82
CA GLY A 552 -9.28 3.11 -34.93
C GLY A 552 -8.54 1.99 -35.67
N ARG A 553 -8.24 2.14 -36.97
CA ARG A 553 -7.52 1.12 -37.75
C ARG A 553 -6.01 1.33 -37.64
N PRO A 554 -5.22 0.30 -37.30
CA PRO A 554 -3.78 0.43 -37.18
C PRO A 554 -3.10 0.62 -38.55
N VAL A 555 -2.36 1.71 -38.70
CA VAL A 555 -1.50 2.00 -39.85
C VAL A 555 -0.04 1.84 -39.42
N PRO A 556 0.79 1.02 -40.08
CA PRO A 556 2.19 0.83 -39.68
C PRO A 556 2.99 2.14 -39.71
N VAL A 557 3.83 2.36 -38.69
CA VAL A 557 4.74 3.52 -38.59
C VAL A 557 6.19 3.02 -38.59
N PRO A 558 6.81 2.82 -39.77
CA PRO A 558 8.14 2.25 -39.87
C PRO A 558 9.19 3.16 -39.22
N LEU A 559 10.26 2.56 -38.69
CA LEU A 559 11.33 3.24 -37.98
C LEU A 559 11.84 4.48 -38.75
N ASN A 560 11.71 5.64 -38.12
CA ASN A 560 12.19 6.91 -38.65
C ASN A 560 13.16 7.55 -37.65
N PRO A 561 14.49 7.47 -37.88
CA PRO A 561 15.50 8.01 -36.96
C PRO A 561 15.35 9.49 -36.62
N ALA A 562 14.67 10.28 -37.47
CA ALA A 562 14.39 11.69 -37.18
C ALA A 562 13.44 11.88 -35.98
N ASP A 563 12.66 10.86 -35.60
CA ASP A 563 11.76 10.95 -34.44
C ASP A 563 12.51 10.98 -33.10
N LEU A 564 13.80 10.58 -33.07
CA LEU A 564 14.64 10.78 -31.88
C LEU A 564 14.88 12.27 -31.57
N THR A 565 15.02 13.12 -32.59
CA THR A 565 15.35 14.56 -32.45
C THR A 565 14.16 15.49 -32.75
N ARG A 566 12.99 14.93 -33.06
CA ARG A 566 11.81 15.70 -33.46
C ARG A 566 11.17 16.38 -32.26
N LYS A 567 11.08 17.72 -32.32
CA LYS A 567 10.17 18.48 -31.45
C LYS A 567 8.73 18.05 -31.74
N LEU A 568 7.98 17.73 -30.69
CA LEU A 568 6.55 17.48 -30.80
C LEU A 568 5.85 18.82 -31.04
N ASP A 569 5.06 18.89 -32.10
CA ASP A 569 4.07 19.95 -32.28
C ASP A 569 2.92 19.64 -31.32
N SER A 570 2.78 20.45 -30.26
CA SER A 570 1.84 20.28 -29.14
C SER A 570 0.39 20.58 -29.51
#